data_AF-A0A093GTM2-F1
#
_entry.id   AF-A0A093GTM2-F1
#
_cell.length_a   1.000
_cell.length_b   1.000
_cell.length_c   1.000
_cell.angle_alpha   90.00
_cell.angle_beta   90.00
_cell.angle_gamma   90.00
#
_symmetry.space_group_name_H-M   'P 1'
#
loop_
_entity.id
_entity.type
_entity.pdbx_description
1 polymer ?
#
loop_
_entity_poly.entity_id
_entity_poly.type
_entity_poly.pdbx_seq_one_letter_code
_entity_poly.pdbx_strand_id
1 'polypeptide(L)'
;LPTQEDLAGLQSRLQRVKALAQLAQLAPVPAGVNAELRSRLERVRHLEQRIRERKAGSKALAAEQPSGDTEVAAAEAGSEKVPAYQRFHTLAQDVPPGLTLPYKFKVLAEMFRSVDTIAGMLFNRSETITFAKVKQGVQDMMHKQFEERHVGQIKAVYPTSYRLRQEKNIPTFGGGIKKSDYQLTLEPVLEEEEKVDGRPHLSASRLLERRKEFHRNLVNVVKQHHKAFLATLKPPLEVPEEKLTRWHPRFNVDKVPDISPAELPQPPQGDRPSTAQEVLSTARGMLTPKVSQ
;
A
#
# COMPACT_ATOMS: atom_id res chain seq x y z
N LEU A 1 56.29 17.51 43.26
CA LEU A 1 56.18 16.10 43.67
C LEU A 1 54.74 15.68 43.38
N PRO A 2 54.49 14.80 42.39
CA PRO A 2 53.12 14.35 42.11
C PRO A 2 52.63 13.53 43.30
N THR A 3 51.40 13.78 43.72
CA THR A 3 50.78 13.15 44.90
C THR A 3 50.52 11.67 44.63
N GLN A 4 50.63 10.84 45.67
CA GLN A 4 50.49 9.38 45.61
C GLN A 4 49.15 8.92 44.99
N GLU A 5 48.12 9.77 45.06
CA GLU A 5 46.79 9.54 44.45
C GLU A 5 46.83 9.55 42.92
N ASP A 6 47.73 10.33 42.32
CA ASP A 6 47.84 10.50 40.86
C ASP A 6 48.50 9.27 40.19
N LEU A 7 49.46 8.66 40.89
CA LEU A 7 50.12 7.42 40.44
C LEU A 7 49.18 6.20 40.52
N ALA A 8 48.35 6.12 41.57
CA ALA A 8 47.36 5.06 41.72
C ALA A 8 46.28 5.13 40.62
N GLY A 9 45.83 6.35 40.29
CA GLY A 9 44.92 6.59 39.17
C GLY A 9 45.51 6.17 37.81
N LEU A 10 46.80 6.47 37.58
CA LEU A 10 47.49 6.07 36.36
C LEU A 10 47.63 4.54 36.24
N GLN A 11 47.95 3.86 37.34
CA GLN A 11 48.06 2.40 37.38
C GLN A 11 46.71 1.71 37.11
N SER A 12 45.62 2.22 37.69
CA SER A 12 44.26 1.72 37.43
C SER A 12 43.87 1.86 35.95
N ARG A 13 44.18 3.00 35.34
CA ARG A 13 43.94 3.24 33.91
C ARG A 13 44.76 2.30 33.03
N LEU A 14 46.03 2.06 33.38
CA LEU A 14 46.91 1.15 32.64
C LEU A 14 46.46 -0.31 32.74
N GLN A 15 45.93 -0.73 33.90
CA GLN A 15 45.32 -2.05 34.07
C GLN A 15 44.04 -2.20 33.25
N ARG A 16 43.17 -1.18 33.22
CA ARG A 16 41.98 -1.18 32.36
C ARG A 16 42.32 -1.27 30.87
N VAL A 17 43.35 -0.56 30.42
CA VAL A 17 43.80 -0.63 29.02
C VAL A 17 44.37 -2.02 28.69
N LYS A 18 45.12 -2.63 29.61
CA LYS A 18 45.61 -4.02 29.44
C LYS A 18 44.47 -5.03 29.41
N ALA A 19 43.43 -4.87 30.25
CA ALA A 19 42.26 -5.75 30.26
C ALA A 19 41.43 -5.63 28.97
N LEU A 20 41.25 -4.41 28.45
CA LEU A 20 40.58 -4.18 27.16
C LEU A 20 41.40 -4.73 25.98
N ALA A 21 42.73 -4.65 26.03
CA ALA A 21 43.60 -5.25 25.02
C ALA A 21 43.55 -6.80 25.05
N GLN A 22 43.36 -7.41 26.22
CA GLN A 22 43.15 -8.85 26.35
C GLN A 22 41.76 -9.29 25.86
N LEU A 23 40.72 -8.48 26.09
CA LEU A 23 39.37 -8.72 25.55
C LEU A 23 39.28 -8.48 24.02
N ALA A 24 40.14 -7.64 23.47
CA ALA A 24 40.23 -7.37 22.03
C ALA A 24 41.07 -8.42 21.26
N GLN A 25 41.59 -9.46 21.93
CA GLN A 25 42.11 -10.64 21.25
C GLN A 25 40.94 -11.40 20.63
N LEU A 26 40.52 -10.94 19.45
CA LEU A 26 39.60 -11.65 18.58
C LEU A 26 40.17 -13.05 18.31
N ALA A 27 39.37 -14.08 18.56
CA ALA A 27 39.69 -15.44 18.14
C ALA A 27 40.04 -15.41 16.64
N PRO A 28 41.09 -16.13 16.20
CA PRO A 28 41.48 -16.14 14.80
C PRO A 28 40.31 -16.63 13.95
N VAL A 29 39.91 -15.82 12.98
CA VAL A 29 38.88 -16.19 11.99
C VAL A 29 39.33 -17.49 11.33
N PRO A 30 38.53 -18.57 11.35
CA PRO A 30 38.93 -19.83 10.74
C PRO A 30 39.26 -19.59 9.27
N ALA A 31 40.40 -20.10 8.81
CA ALA A 31 40.93 -19.87 7.46
C ALA A 31 39.93 -20.21 6.32
N GLY A 32 38.90 -21.01 6.61
CA GLY A 32 37.84 -21.39 5.67
C GLY A 32 36.71 -20.36 5.45
N VAL A 33 36.50 -19.39 6.35
CA VAL A 33 35.36 -18.43 6.23
C VAL A 33 35.54 -17.50 5.03
N ASN A 34 36.79 -17.07 4.78
CA ASN A 34 37.11 -16.26 3.60
C ASN A 34 37.00 -17.07 2.31
N ALA A 35 37.32 -18.36 2.32
CA ALA A 35 37.16 -19.23 1.16
C ALA A 35 35.69 -19.50 0.84
N GLU A 36 34.86 -19.78 1.85
CA GLU A 36 33.42 -19.96 1.69
C GLU A 36 32.73 -18.67 1.23
N LEU A 37 33.12 -17.51 1.77
CA LEU A 37 32.60 -16.21 1.32
C LEU A 37 32.96 -15.93 -0.15
N ARG A 38 34.20 -16.21 -0.56
CA ARG A 38 34.62 -16.09 -1.96
C ARG A 38 33.84 -17.03 -2.88
N SER A 39 33.66 -18.29 -2.48
CA SER A 39 32.84 -19.26 -3.23
C SER A 39 31.38 -18.80 -3.36
N ARG A 40 30.80 -18.22 -2.31
CA ARG A 40 29.46 -17.61 -2.37
C ARG A 40 29.39 -16.42 -3.34
N LEU A 41 30.39 -15.54 -3.33
CA LEU A 41 30.46 -14.40 -4.25
C LEU A 41 30.58 -14.84 -5.71
N GLU A 42 31.37 -15.87 -5.99
CA GLU A 42 31.49 -16.45 -7.33
C GLU A 42 30.18 -17.08 -7.81
N ARG A 43 29.48 -17.80 -6.93
CA ARG A 43 28.14 -18.34 -7.24
C ARG A 43 27.14 -17.24 -7.57
N VAL A 44 27.16 -16.13 -6.84
CA VAL A 44 26.29 -14.97 -7.10
C VAL A 44 26.60 -14.35 -8.47
N ARG A 45 27.88 -14.12 -8.80
CA ARG A 45 28.29 -13.59 -10.11
C ARG A 45 27.86 -14.49 -11.27
N HIS A 46 28.01 -15.80 -11.11
CA HIS A 46 27.58 -16.76 -12.13
C HIS A 46 26.06 -16.76 -12.33
N LEU A 47 25.28 -16.63 -11.25
CA LEU A 47 23.82 -16.49 -11.34
C LEU A 47 23.40 -15.19 -12.03
N GLU A 48 24.07 -14.07 -11.72
CA GLU A 48 23.83 -12.79 -12.39
C GLU A 48 24.07 -12.88 -13.91
N GLN A 49 25.15 -13.56 -14.32
CA GLN A 49 25.45 -13.77 -15.73
C GLN A 49 24.38 -14.61 -16.44
N ARG A 50 23.94 -15.72 -15.83
CA ARG A 50 22.86 -16.56 -16.36
C ARG A 50 21.53 -15.82 -16.49
N ILE A 51 21.23 -14.90 -15.57
CA ILE A 51 20.02 -14.06 -15.64
C ILE A 51 20.14 -13.09 -16.81
N ARG A 52 21.31 -12.47 -17.03
CA ARG A 52 21.54 -11.58 -18.17
C ARG A 52 21.44 -12.32 -19.50
N GLU A 53 22.00 -13.53 -19.59
CA GLU A 53 21.91 -14.38 -20.79
C GLU A 53 20.47 -14.81 -21.08
N ARG A 54 19.69 -15.24 -20.07
CA ARG A 54 18.25 -15.51 -20.25
C ARG A 54 17.47 -14.27 -20.69
N LYS A 55 17.78 -13.10 -20.13
CA LYS A 55 17.12 -11.84 -20.48
C LYS A 55 17.48 -11.41 -21.91
N ALA A 56 18.72 -11.63 -22.34
CA ALA A 56 19.16 -11.37 -23.71
C ALA A 56 18.53 -12.35 -24.71
N GLY A 57 18.50 -13.65 -24.39
CA GLY A 57 17.85 -14.68 -25.21
C GLY A 57 16.34 -14.46 -25.34
N SER A 58 15.66 -14.10 -24.25
CA SER A 58 14.24 -13.76 -24.28
C SER A 58 13.95 -12.47 -25.07
N LYS A 59 14.91 -11.54 -25.13
CA LYS A 59 14.81 -10.31 -25.94
C LYS A 59 15.10 -10.57 -27.43
N ALA A 60 15.96 -11.55 -27.75
CA ALA A 60 16.23 -11.98 -29.12
C ALA A 60 15.05 -12.78 -29.72
N LEU A 61 14.45 -13.69 -28.94
CA LEU A 61 13.25 -14.44 -29.34
C LEU A 61 12.02 -13.54 -29.59
N ALA A 62 11.94 -12.39 -28.91
CA ALA A 62 10.88 -11.41 -29.13
C ALA A 62 11.08 -10.55 -30.39
N ALA A 63 12.26 -10.57 -31.01
CA ALA A 63 12.58 -9.75 -32.19
C ALA A 63 12.39 -10.49 -33.53
N GLU A 64 12.11 -11.79 -33.53
CA GLU A 64 12.06 -12.63 -34.74
C GLU A 64 10.66 -13.12 -35.15
N GLN A 65 9.56 -12.68 -34.52
CA GLN A 65 8.22 -13.03 -34.98
C GLN A 65 7.52 -11.87 -35.73
N PRO A 66 7.24 -12.02 -37.05
CA PRO A 66 6.37 -11.11 -37.78
C PRO A 66 4.89 -11.46 -37.55
N SER A 67 4.09 -10.39 -37.54
CA SER A 67 2.65 -10.24 -37.32
C SER A 67 1.69 -11.23 -38.00
N GLY A 68 0.70 -11.68 -37.23
CA GLY A 68 -0.62 -12.16 -37.70
C GLY A 68 -1.59 -12.30 -36.51
N ASP A 69 -2.76 -11.66 -36.61
CA ASP A 69 -3.92 -11.70 -35.69
C ASP A 69 -3.90 -10.80 -34.42
N THR A 70 -4.23 -9.52 -34.65
CA THR A 70 -4.02 -8.39 -33.73
C THR A 70 -5.07 -8.17 -32.62
N GLU A 71 -6.20 -8.88 -32.54
CA GLU A 71 -7.19 -8.59 -31.48
C GLU A 71 -7.22 -9.57 -30.29
N VAL A 72 -6.78 -10.82 -30.44
CA VAL A 72 -6.74 -11.77 -29.31
C VAL A 72 -5.39 -11.73 -28.57
N ALA A 73 -4.31 -11.41 -29.29
CA ALA A 73 -2.94 -11.37 -28.75
C ALA A 73 -2.68 -10.20 -27.79
N ALA A 74 -3.38 -9.08 -27.93
CA ALA A 74 -3.21 -7.92 -27.05
C ALA A 74 -3.68 -8.20 -25.60
N ALA A 75 -4.72 -9.02 -25.43
CA ALA A 75 -5.19 -9.46 -24.12
C ALA A 75 -4.27 -10.53 -23.48
N GLU A 76 -3.59 -11.34 -24.30
CA GLU A 76 -2.61 -12.34 -23.83
C GLU A 76 -1.28 -11.68 -23.42
N ALA A 77 -0.76 -10.74 -24.21
CA ALA A 77 0.49 -10.02 -23.95
C ALA A 77 0.42 -9.09 -22.72
N GLY A 78 -0.78 -8.59 -22.37
CA GLY A 78 -1.02 -7.87 -21.12
C GLY A 78 -1.01 -8.78 -19.89
N SER A 79 -1.43 -10.04 -20.05
CA SER A 79 -1.46 -11.03 -18.96
C SER A 79 -0.09 -11.64 -18.65
N GLU A 80 0.84 -11.61 -19.62
CA GLU A 80 2.17 -12.20 -19.46
C GLU A 80 3.09 -11.40 -18.51
N LYS A 81 2.84 -10.10 -18.37
CA LYS A 81 3.63 -9.18 -17.52
C LYS A 81 3.36 -9.33 -16.03
N VAL A 82 2.26 -9.96 -15.65
CA VAL A 82 1.87 -10.15 -14.25
C VAL A 82 2.58 -11.40 -13.69
N PRO A 83 3.11 -11.38 -12.46
CA PRO A 83 3.74 -12.57 -11.88
C PRO A 83 2.82 -13.79 -11.88
N ALA A 84 3.38 -14.98 -12.17
CA ALA A 84 2.64 -16.23 -12.28
C ALA A 84 1.81 -16.57 -11.03
N TYR A 85 2.35 -16.29 -9.84
CA TYR A 85 1.65 -16.53 -8.57
C TYR A 85 0.37 -15.70 -8.41
N GLN A 86 0.22 -14.58 -9.14
CA GLN A 86 -1.02 -13.79 -9.15
C GLN A 86 -1.97 -14.29 -10.24
N ARG A 87 -1.43 -14.62 -11.42
CA ARG A 87 -2.20 -15.08 -12.59
C ARG A 87 -2.93 -16.39 -12.36
N PHE A 88 -2.34 -17.27 -11.56
CA PHE A 88 -2.88 -18.61 -11.29
C PHE A 88 -3.23 -18.79 -9.81
N HIS A 89 -3.38 -17.68 -9.07
CA HIS A 89 -3.62 -17.71 -7.64
C HIS A 89 -4.85 -18.53 -7.28
N THR A 90 -5.95 -18.32 -7.99
CA THR A 90 -7.24 -18.95 -7.74
C THR A 90 -7.22 -20.44 -8.06
N LEU A 91 -6.51 -20.84 -9.11
CA LEU A 91 -6.35 -22.24 -9.52
C LEU A 91 -5.45 -23.04 -8.55
N ALA A 92 -4.54 -22.35 -7.85
CA ALA A 92 -3.62 -22.98 -6.90
C ALA A 92 -4.20 -23.11 -5.47
N GLN A 93 -5.42 -22.63 -5.22
CA GLN A 93 -6.04 -22.74 -3.89
C GLN A 93 -6.58 -24.16 -3.67
N ASP A 94 -6.23 -24.77 -2.54
CA ASP A 94 -6.82 -26.04 -2.07
C ASP A 94 -8.17 -25.79 -1.36
N VAL A 95 -9.06 -25.06 -2.03
CA VAL A 95 -10.39 -24.69 -1.52
C VAL A 95 -11.42 -25.23 -2.49
N PRO A 96 -12.55 -25.80 -2.00
CA PRO A 96 -13.62 -26.25 -2.88
C PRO A 96 -14.05 -25.16 -3.87
N PRO A 97 -14.39 -25.54 -5.12
CA PRO A 97 -14.81 -24.57 -6.12
C PRO A 97 -16.00 -23.74 -5.65
N GLY A 98 -15.83 -22.42 -5.61
CA GLY A 98 -16.83 -21.48 -5.13
C GLY A 98 -16.62 -20.09 -5.71
N LEU A 99 -17.25 -19.08 -5.12
CA LEU A 99 -17.11 -17.68 -5.49
C LEU A 99 -15.82 -17.06 -4.91
N THR A 100 -14.68 -17.62 -5.30
CA THR A 100 -13.36 -17.14 -4.87
C THR A 100 -13.02 -15.79 -5.50
N LEU A 101 -12.35 -14.93 -4.75
CA LEU A 101 -11.89 -13.63 -5.26
C LEU A 101 -10.56 -13.74 -6.02
N PRO A 102 -10.35 -12.94 -7.08
CA PRO A 102 -9.07 -12.76 -7.73
C PRO A 102 -7.97 -12.32 -6.76
N TYR A 103 -6.70 -12.63 -7.05
CA TYR A 103 -5.56 -12.23 -6.21
C TYR A 103 -5.59 -10.73 -5.84
N LYS A 104 -5.80 -9.87 -6.83
CA LYS A 104 -5.77 -8.41 -6.64
C LYS A 104 -6.88 -7.93 -5.71
N PHE A 105 -8.05 -8.56 -5.78
CA PHE A 105 -9.20 -8.22 -4.94
C PHE A 105 -8.99 -8.76 -3.51
N LYS A 106 -8.34 -9.91 -3.34
CA LYS A 106 -7.91 -10.41 -2.03
C LYS A 106 -6.93 -9.45 -1.36
N VAL A 107 -5.94 -8.94 -2.10
CA VAL A 107 -5.01 -7.92 -1.58
C VAL A 107 -5.77 -6.66 -1.15
N LEU A 108 -6.72 -6.19 -1.96
CA LEU A 108 -7.53 -5.02 -1.61
C LEU A 108 -8.43 -5.27 -0.39
N ALA A 109 -8.98 -6.48 -0.23
CA ALA A 109 -9.75 -6.87 0.96
C ALA A 109 -8.89 -6.85 2.23
N GLU A 110 -7.64 -7.34 2.16
CA GLU A 110 -6.71 -7.24 3.28
C GLU A 110 -6.27 -5.80 3.56
N MET A 111 -6.13 -4.96 2.51
CA MET A 111 -5.91 -3.52 2.68
C MET A 111 -7.08 -2.87 3.41
N PHE A 112 -8.32 -3.14 2.99
CA PHE A 112 -9.51 -2.63 3.68
C PHE A 112 -9.57 -3.08 5.13
N ARG A 113 -9.38 -4.37 5.41
CA ARG A 113 -9.31 -4.90 6.79
C ARG A 113 -8.28 -4.14 7.63
N SER A 114 -7.14 -3.83 7.03
CA SER A 114 -6.05 -3.12 7.68
C SER A 114 -6.43 -1.68 7.99
N VAL A 115 -6.96 -0.97 6.99
CA VAL A 115 -7.50 0.39 7.14
C VAL A 115 -8.56 0.42 8.25
N ASP A 116 -9.51 -0.51 8.24
CA ASP A 116 -10.61 -0.55 9.22
C ASP A 116 -10.12 -0.79 10.65
N THR A 117 -9.06 -1.59 10.81
CA THR A 117 -8.44 -1.83 12.12
C THR A 117 -7.72 -0.59 12.64
N ILE A 118 -6.91 0.07 11.79
CA ILE A 118 -6.22 1.31 12.18
C ILE A 118 -7.23 2.44 12.44
N ALA A 119 -8.24 2.57 11.57
CA ALA A 119 -9.30 3.55 11.72
C ALA A 119 -10.09 3.31 13.02
N GLY A 120 -10.44 2.06 13.35
CA GLY A 120 -11.07 1.73 14.62
C GLY A 120 -10.24 2.12 15.84
N MET A 121 -8.94 1.82 15.82
CA MET A 121 -8.05 2.22 16.92
C MET A 121 -8.00 3.73 17.14
N LEU A 122 -7.99 4.53 16.07
CA LEU A 122 -7.95 6.00 16.15
C LEU A 122 -9.32 6.58 16.49
N PHE A 123 -10.38 6.06 15.86
CA PHE A 123 -11.76 6.50 16.07
C PHE A 123 -12.23 6.27 17.50
N ASN A 124 -12.00 5.08 18.05
CA ASN A 124 -12.48 4.68 19.37
C ASN A 124 -11.85 5.48 20.51
N ARG A 125 -10.69 6.09 20.27
CA ARG A 125 -10.02 7.02 21.20
C ARG A 125 -10.21 8.50 20.84
N SER A 126 -11.15 8.80 19.94
CA SER A 126 -11.50 10.17 19.49
C SER A 126 -10.32 10.93 18.87
N GLU A 127 -9.44 10.23 18.17
CA GLU A 127 -8.32 10.83 17.46
C GLU A 127 -8.64 11.01 15.98
N THR A 128 -8.29 12.17 15.42
CA THR A 128 -8.46 12.44 14.00
C THR A 128 -7.64 11.46 13.16
N ILE A 129 -8.35 10.75 12.28
CA ILE A 129 -7.80 9.71 11.40
C ILE A 129 -7.29 10.37 10.12
N THR A 130 -6.00 10.69 10.09
CA THR A 130 -5.35 11.23 8.90
C THR A 130 -4.85 10.11 7.99
N PHE A 131 -4.84 10.35 6.68
CA PHE A 131 -4.28 9.41 5.72
C PHE A 131 -2.83 9.04 6.04
N ALA A 132 -2.02 9.98 6.55
CA ALA A 132 -0.64 9.69 6.94
C ALA A 132 -0.56 8.62 8.04
N LYS A 133 -1.42 8.69 9.07
CA LYS A 133 -1.49 7.69 10.15
C LYS A 133 -1.98 6.34 9.62
N VAL A 134 -3.02 6.35 8.79
CA VAL A 134 -3.56 5.13 8.17
C VAL A 134 -2.53 4.49 7.26
N LYS A 135 -1.84 5.27 6.42
CA LYS A 135 -0.77 4.81 5.54
C LYS A 135 0.32 4.12 6.33
N GLN A 136 0.86 4.77 7.34
CA GLN A 136 1.89 4.18 8.18
C GLN A 136 1.41 2.87 8.82
N GLY A 137 0.25 2.88 9.49
CA GLY A 137 -0.28 1.69 10.17
C GLY A 137 -0.58 0.52 9.23
N VAL A 138 -1.09 0.78 8.03
CA VAL A 138 -1.36 -0.25 7.02
C VAL A 138 -0.06 -0.81 6.45
N GLN A 139 0.93 0.05 6.15
CA GLN A 139 2.23 -0.39 5.65
C GLN A 139 2.99 -1.23 6.67
N ASP A 140 2.92 -0.85 7.95
CA ASP A 140 3.51 -1.60 9.06
C ASP A 140 2.83 -2.97 9.24
N MET A 141 1.50 -3.03 9.11
CA MET A 141 0.76 -4.28 9.31
C MET A 141 0.84 -5.24 8.12
N MET A 142 0.86 -4.71 6.89
CA MET A 142 0.83 -5.55 5.68
C MET A 142 2.21 -5.78 5.04
N HIS A 143 3.21 -4.98 5.42
CA HIS A 143 4.52 -4.91 4.76
C HIS A 143 4.40 -4.73 3.23
N LYS A 144 3.43 -3.92 2.80
CA LYS A 144 3.12 -3.61 1.39
C LYS A 144 2.90 -2.12 1.22
N GLN A 145 3.12 -1.61 0.01
CA GLN A 145 2.87 -0.20 -0.30
C GLN A 145 1.38 0.13 -0.21
N PHE A 146 1.06 1.25 0.44
CA PHE A 146 -0.29 1.78 0.57
C PHE A 146 -0.28 3.27 0.23
N GLU A 147 -1.24 3.69 -0.58
CA GLU A 147 -1.23 4.97 -1.28
C GLU A 147 -2.68 5.44 -1.43
N GLU A 148 -2.89 6.73 -1.68
CA GLU A 148 -4.24 7.31 -1.80
C GLU A 148 -5.08 6.62 -2.87
N ARG A 149 -4.46 6.16 -3.97
CA ARG A 149 -5.16 5.37 -4.99
C ARG A 149 -5.89 4.15 -4.41
N HIS A 150 -5.32 3.50 -3.39
CA HIS A 150 -5.92 2.32 -2.76
C HIS A 150 -7.12 2.72 -1.89
N VAL A 151 -7.08 3.91 -1.27
CA VAL A 151 -8.25 4.51 -0.60
C VAL A 151 -9.35 4.81 -1.63
N GLY A 152 -8.99 5.33 -2.80
CA GLY A 152 -9.91 5.50 -3.92
C GLY A 152 -10.54 4.19 -4.38
N GLN A 153 -9.77 3.10 -4.45
CA GLN A 153 -10.29 1.76 -4.77
C GLN A 153 -11.25 1.25 -3.68
N ILE A 154 -10.91 1.43 -2.40
CA ILE A 154 -11.79 1.09 -1.28
C ILE A 154 -13.10 1.88 -1.38
N LYS A 155 -13.04 3.19 -1.65
CA LYS A 155 -14.21 4.03 -1.86
C LYS A 155 -15.05 3.56 -3.06
N ALA A 156 -14.43 3.12 -4.15
CA ALA A 156 -15.15 2.60 -5.32
C ALA A 156 -15.93 1.32 -4.97
N VAL A 157 -15.35 0.43 -4.16
CA VAL A 157 -15.98 -0.85 -3.75
C VAL A 157 -17.02 -0.67 -2.65
N TYR A 158 -16.77 0.24 -1.70
CA TYR A 158 -17.64 0.47 -0.56
C TYR A 158 -17.80 1.98 -0.29
N PRO A 159 -18.59 2.69 -1.13
CA PRO A 159 -18.68 4.16 -1.08
C PRO A 159 -19.22 4.72 0.24
N THR A 160 -20.05 3.93 0.94
CA THR A 160 -20.70 4.34 2.19
C THR A 160 -19.88 4.00 3.44
N SER A 161 -18.70 3.39 3.31
CA SER A 161 -17.87 2.96 4.46
C SER A 161 -17.18 4.10 5.21
N TYR A 162 -16.76 5.13 4.49
CA TYR A 162 -15.99 6.25 4.99
C TYR A 162 -16.44 7.56 4.37
N ARG A 163 -16.54 8.60 5.20
CA ARG A 163 -16.61 9.98 4.75
C ARG A 163 -15.20 10.55 4.68
N LEU A 164 -14.79 10.94 3.49
CA LEU A 164 -13.46 11.47 3.21
C LEU A 164 -13.52 12.99 3.13
N ARG A 165 -12.60 13.69 3.80
CA ARG A 165 -12.54 15.16 3.83
C ARG A 165 -11.11 15.66 3.69
N GLN A 166 -10.98 16.93 3.34
CA GLN A 166 -9.71 17.65 3.41
C GLN A 166 -9.78 18.65 4.56
N GLU A 167 -8.98 18.42 5.58
CA GLU A 167 -8.99 19.22 6.80
C GLU A 167 -7.66 19.96 6.97
N LYS A 168 -7.74 21.20 7.47
CA LYS A 168 -6.60 22.05 7.75
C LYS A 168 -6.34 22.10 9.25
N ASN A 169 -5.11 22.40 9.65
CA ASN A 169 -4.69 22.65 11.03
C ASN A 169 -4.72 21.41 11.93
N ILE A 170 -4.57 20.20 11.37
CA ILE A 170 -4.40 19.00 12.18
C ILE A 170 -3.00 19.02 12.82
N PRO A 171 -2.89 18.99 14.16
CA PRO A 171 -1.59 18.99 14.83
C PRO A 171 -0.76 17.78 14.38
N THR A 172 0.33 18.02 13.67
CA THR A 172 1.26 16.97 13.25
C THR A 172 2.51 17.10 14.13
N PHE A 173 2.82 16.06 14.91
CA PHE A 173 4.01 16.06 15.76
C PHE A 173 5.27 15.92 14.89
N GLY A 174 6.18 16.90 14.93
CA GLY A 174 7.54 16.75 14.38
C GLY A 174 7.85 17.37 13.00
N GLY A 175 7.07 18.32 12.49
CA GLY A 175 7.43 19.01 11.24
C GLY A 175 6.96 20.47 11.23
N GLY A 176 7.82 21.41 10.83
CA GLY A 176 7.44 22.81 10.65
C GLY A 176 6.39 22.95 9.54
N ILE A 177 5.15 23.20 9.93
CA ILE A 177 3.98 23.20 9.03
C ILE A 177 3.91 24.54 8.28
N LYS A 178 3.80 24.49 6.95
CA LYS A 178 3.53 25.67 6.11
C LYS A 178 2.03 25.97 6.16
N LYS A 179 1.62 27.23 5.99
CA LYS A 179 0.21 27.70 6.09
C LYS A 179 -0.80 27.05 5.10
N SER A 180 -0.40 26.02 4.34
CA SER A 180 -1.10 25.36 3.23
C SER A 180 -1.51 23.90 3.47
N ASP A 181 -1.26 23.32 4.64
CA ASP A 181 -1.16 21.86 4.76
C ASP A 181 -2.53 21.21 5.07
N TYR A 182 -3.37 21.09 4.03
CA TYR A 182 -4.55 20.22 4.06
C TYR A 182 -4.11 18.75 4.11
N GLN A 183 -4.81 17.95 4.90
CA GLN A 183 -4.61 16.51 4.97
C GLN A 183 -5.94 15.78 4.73
N LEU A 184 -5.86 14.67 3.98
CA LEU A 184 -6.98 13.77 3.79
C LEU A 184 -7.32 13.09 5.12
N THR A 185 -8.56 13.24 5.57
CA THR A 185 -9.10 12.58 6.77
C THR A 185 -10.15 11.54 6.39
N LEU A 186 -10.21 10.47 7.18
CA LEU A 186 -11.15 9.37 7.02
C LEU A 186 -12.07 9.31 8.25
N GLU A 187 -13.38 9.44 8.06
CA GLU A 187 -14.36 9.28 9.14
C GLU A 187 -15.19 8.02 8.87
N PRO A 188 -15.14 6.99 9.72
CA PRO A 188 -15.99 5.80 9.57
C PRO A 188 -17.47 6.22 9.66
N VAL A 189 -18.27 5.80 8.69
CA VAL A 189 -19.72 5.97 8.76
C VAL A 189 -20.29 4.82 9.60
N LEU A 190 -21.02 5.17 10.65
CA LEU A 190 -21.69 4.24 11.57
C LEU A 190 -23.18 4.55 11.62
N GLU A 191 -23.99 3.51 11.73
CA GLU A 191 -25.44 3.64 12.00
C GLU A 191 -25.66 4.04 13.48
N GLU A 192 -26.73 4.77 13.76
CA GLU A 192 -26.93 5.51 15.02
C GLU A 192 -27.02 4.64 16.28
N GLU A 193 -27.22 3.33 16.13
CA GLU A 193 -27.55 2.38 17.20
C GLU A 193 -26.34 1.91 18.03
N GLU A 194 -25.10 2.18 17.62
CA GLU A 194 -23.91 1.67 18.31
C GLU A 194 -23.08 2.77 18.97
N LYS A 195 -23.54 3.13 20.17
CA LYS A 195 -22.82 4.04 21.06
C LYS A 195 -22.37 3.26 22.30
N VAL A 196 -21.07 3.32 22.59
CA VAL A 196 -20.53 2.92 23.90
C VAL A 196 -20.36 4.19 24.71
N ASP A 197 -20.96 4.26 25.89
CA ASP A 197 -20.98 5.45 26.75
C ASP A 197 -21.49 6.73 26.03
N GLY A 198 -22.47 6.56 25.14
CA GLY A 198 -23.05 7.67 24.36
C GLY A 198 -22.16 8.18 23.21
N ARG A 199 -20.99 7.57 22.98
CA ARG A 199 -20.08 7.91 21.87
C ARG A 199 -20.11 6.83 20.79
N PRO A 200 -20.11 7.21 19.49
CA PRO A 200 -19.96 6.25 18.41
C PRO A 200 -18.70 5.41 18.60
N HIS A 201 -18.82 4.09 18.42
CA HIS A 201 -17.72 3.17 18.64
C HIS A 201 -17.64 2.15 17.50
N LEU A 202 -16.45 1.97 16.93
CA LEU A 202 -16.18 0.94 15.93
C LEU A 202 -15.88 -0.37 16.67
N SER A 203 -16.94 -1.10 16.99
CA SER A 203 -16.93 -2.37 17.71
C SER A 203 -16.34 -3.53 16.87
N ALA A 204 -15.95 -4.63 17.52
CA ALA A 204 -15.46 -5.82 16.84
C ALA A 204 -16.52 -6.45 15.91
N SER A 205 -17.79 -6.43 16.31
CA SER A 205 -18.92 -6.86 15.46
C SER A 205 -19.00 -6.03 14.20
N ARG A 206 -18.89 -4.69 14.31
CA ARG A 206 -18.93 -3.80 13.14
C ARG A 206 -17.75 -3.98 12.20
N LEU A 207 -16.54 -4.19 12.72
CA LEU A 207 -15.38 -4.52 11.88
C LEU A 207 -15.61 -5.81 11.07
N LEU A 208 -16.29 -6.81 11.65
CA LEU A 208 -16.63 -8.04 10.95
C LEU A 208 -17.74 -7.82 9.91
N GLU A 209 -18.78 -7.06 10.23
CA GLU A 209 -19.85 -6.70 9.30
C GLU A 209 -19.30 -5.93 8.09
N ARG A 210 -18.53 -4.87 8.34
CA ARG A 210 -17.89 -4.06 7.30
C ARG A 210 -16.98 -4.91 6.42
N ARG A 211 -16.26 -5.88 6.99
CA ARG A 211 -15.44 -6.83 6.22
C ARG A 211 -16.30 -7.74 5.32
N LYS A 212 -17.40 -8.28 5.84
CA LYS A 212 -18.33 -9.11 5.06
C LYS A 212 -18.95 -8.31 3.92
N GLU A 213 -19.34 -7.07 4.20
CA GLU A 213 -19.90 -6.14 3.21
C GLU A 213 -18.90 -5.85 2.09
N PHE A 214 -17.66 -5.49 2.46
CA PHE A 214 -16.60 -5.24 1.48
C PHE A 214 -16.33 -6.47 0.61
N HIS A 215 -16.26 -7.66 1.23
CA HIS A 215 -16.08 -8.91 0.51
C HIS A 215 -17.25 -9.18 -0.45
N ARG A 216 -18.49 -8.99 -0.02
CA ARG A 216 -19.69 -9.13 -0.85
C ARG A 216 -19.64 -8.20 -2.06
N ASN A 217 -19.26 -6.94 -1.85
CA ASN A 217 -19.14 -5.96 -2.93
C ASN A 217 -18.06 -6.34 -3.95
N LEU A 218 -16.91 -6.85 -3.50
CA LEU A 218 -15.89 -7.40 -4.40
C LEU A 218 -16.42 -8.58 -5.21
N VAL A 219 -17.15 -9.51 -4.58
CA VAL A 219 -17.77 -10.64 -5.29
C VAL A 219 -18.76 -10.15 -6.34
N ASN A 220 -19.57 -9.13 -6.03
CA ASN A 220 -20.52 -8.55 -6.98
C ASN A 220 -19.82 -7.93 -8.20
N VAL A 221 -18.67 -7.26 -8.01
CA VAL A 221 -17.85 -6.80 -9.14
C VAL A 221 -17.40 -7.97 -10.02
N VAL A 222 -16.94 -9.08 -9.43
CA VAL A 222 -16.56 -10.28 -10.20
C VAL A 222 -17.77 -10.90 -10.90
N LYS A 223 -18.96 -10.92 -10.28
CA LYS A 223 -20.20 -11.39 -10.89
C LYS A 223 -20.55 -10.62 -12.17
N GLN A 224 -20.35 -9.30 -12.19
CA GLN A 224 -20.59 -8.49 -13.40
C GLN A 224 -19.67 -8.91 -14.56
N HIS A 225 -18.38 -9.09 -14.30
CA HIS A 225 -17.43 -9.58 -15.30
C HIS A 225 -17.70 -11.03 -15.72
N HIS A 226 -18.12 -11.86 -14.78
CA HIS A 226 -18.51 -13.24 -15.05
C HIS A 226 -19.75 -13.32 -15.93
N LYS A 227 -20.78 -12.50 -15.67
CA LYS A 227 -21.98 -12.37 -16.51
C LYS A 227 -21.63 -11.96 -17.94
N ALA A 228 -20.76 -10.97 -18.11
CA ALA A 228 -20.25 -10.57 -19.42
C ALA A 228 -19.52 -11.73 -20.13
N PHE A 229 -18.71 -12.51 -19.40
CA PHE A 229 -18.06 -13.70 -19.94
C PHE A 229 -19.04 -14.82 -20.33
N LEU A 230 -20.08 -15.08 -19.53
CA LEU A 230 -21.06 -16.12 -19.86
C LEU A 230 -21.83 -15.80 -21.15
N ALA A 231 -22.09 -14.52 -21.41
CA ALA A 231 -22.75 -14.06 -22.63
C ALA A 231 -21.90 -14.26 -23.90
N THR A 232 -20.56 -14.37 -23.78
CA THR A 232 -19.67 -14.61 -24.94
C THR A 232 -19.50 -16.10 -25.28
N LEU A 233 -20.00 -17.01 -24.44
CA LEU A 233 -19.94 -18.44 -24.70
C LEU A 233 -20.89 -18.86 -25.84
N LYS A 234 -20.57 -19.97 -26.51
CA LYS A 234 -21.41 -20.60 -27.52
C LYS A 234 -21.81 -22.00 -27.03
N PRO A 235 -23.08 -22.26 -26.69
CA PRO A 235 -24.22 -21.33 -26.65
C PRO A 235 -24.10 -20.30 -25.49
N PRO A 236 -24.74 -19.12 -25.59
CA PRO A 236 -24.76 -18.14 -24.53
C PRO A 236 -25.41 -18.71 -23.27
N LEU A 237 -24.79 -18.50 -22.12
CA LEU A 237 -25.32 -18.94 -20.83
C LEU A 237 -25.78 -17.71 -20.03
N GLU A 238 -26.94 -17.79 -19.42
CA GLU A 238 -27.41 -16.78 -18.47
C GLU A 238 -27.74 -17.46 -17.14
N VAL A 239 -27.13 -16.97 -16.06
CA VAL A 239 -27.35 -17.48 -14.70
C VAL A 239 -27.68 -16.29 -13.80
N PRO A 240 -28.82 -16.31 -13.09
CA PRO A 240 -29.15 -15.27 -12.12
C PRO A 240 -28.07 -15.14 -11.04
N GLU A 241 -27.65 -13.91 -10.75
CA GLU A 241 -26.54 -13.60 -9.83
C GLU A 241 -26.76 -14.12 -8.40
N GLU A 242 -28.02 -14.20 -7.96
CA GLU A 242 -28.41 -14.71 -6.63
C GLU A 242 -28.26 -16.22 -6.48
N LYS A 243 -28.33 -16.96 -7.60
CA LYS A 243 -28.24 -18.44 -7.61
C LYS A 243 -26.84 -18.93 -7.93
N LEU A 244 -25.89 -18.02 -8.19
CA LEU A 244 -24.53 -18.38 -8.55
C LEU A 244 -23.78 -18.90 -7.33
N THR A 245 -23.36 -20.16 -7.36
CA THR A 245 -22.62 -20.81 -6.26
C THR A 245 -21.12 -20.95 -6.54
N ARG A 246 -20.73 -20.96 -7.81
CA ARG A 246 -19.34 -21.10 -8.26
C ARG A 246 -19.13 -20.43 -9.61
N TRP A 247 -17.87 -20.07 -9.89
CA TRP A 247 -17.50 -19.57 -11.21
C TRP A 247 -17.56 -20.66 -12.28
N HIS A 248 -17.75 -20.25 -13.53
CA HIS A 248 -17.66 -21.16 -14.67
C HIS A 248 -16.22 -21.70 -14.79
N PRO A 249 -15.97 -23.00 -15.07
CA PRO A 249 -14.62 -23.57 -15.05
C PRO A 249 -13.62 -22.91 -16.01
N ARG A 250 -14.11 -22.38 -17.13
CA ARG A 250 -13.30 -21.64 -18.11
C ARG A 250 -13.16 -20.14 -17.82
N PHE A 251 -13.83 -19.63 -16.79
CA PHE A 251 -13.71 -18.22 -16.40
C PHE A 251 -12.39 -18.01 -15.65
N ASN A 252 -11.51 -17.19 -16.21
CA ASN A 252 -10.25 -16.86 -15.56
C ASN A 252 -10.46 -15.70 -14.56
N VAL A 253 -10.67 -16.08 -13.30
CA VAL A 253 -10.93 -15.16 -12.17
C VAL A 253 -9.79 -14.15 -12.01
N ASP A 254 -8.52 -14.57 -12.12
CA ASP A 254 -7.37 -13.69 -11.89
C ASP A 254 -7.09 -12.68 -13.04
N LYS A 255 -7.76 -12.85 -14.20
CA LYS A 255 -7.71 -11.91 -15.34
C LYS A 255 -8.77 -10.80 -15.26
N VAL A 256 -9.59 -10.75 -14.20
CA VAL A 256 -10.58 -9.68 -14.00
C VAL A 256 -9.89 -8.30 -13.95
N PRO A 257 -10.46 -7.26 -14.59
CA PRO A 257 -9.92 -5.90 -14.57
C PRO A 257 -9.71 -5.33 -13.16
N ASP A 258 -8.77 -4.40 -13.05
CA ASP A 258 -8.49 -3.72 -11.78
C ASP A 258 -9.62 -2.73 -11.45
N ILE A 259 -9.90 -2.57 -10.16
CA ILE A 259 -10.89 -1.61 -9.69
C ILE A 259 -10.34 -0.20 -9.94
N SER A 260 -11.10 0.59 -10.70
CA SER A 260 -10.80 1.99 -10.93
C SER A 260 -10.95 2.79 -9.62
N PRO A 261 -9.93 3.54 -9.18
CA PRO A 261 -10.04 4.37 -7.99
C PRO A 261 -11.13 5.43 -8.14
N ALA A 262 -12.04 5.53 -7.16
CA ALA A 262 -12.98 6.64 -7.08
C ALA A 262 -12.25 7.93 -6.73
N GLU A 263 -12.77 9.06 -7.22
CA GLU A 263 -12.21 10.38 -6.96
C GLU A 263 -12.21 10.71 -5.46
N LEU A 264 -11.07 11.23 -4.99
CA LEU A 264 -10.85 11.65 -3.62
C LEU A 264 -10.94 13.17 -3.49
N PRO A 265 -11.41 13.70 -2.35
CA PRO A 265 -11.50 15.14 -2.14
C PRO A 265 -10.11 15.77 -2.26
N GLN A 266 -9.98 16.73 -3.16
CA GLN A 266 -8.75 17.50 -3.34
C GLN A 266 -8.73 18.69 -2.37
N PRO A 267 -7.56 19.12 -1.90
CA PRO A 267 -7.44 20.36 -1.14
C PRO A 267 -8.08 21.51 -1.94
N PRO A 268 -8.87 22.38 -1.30
CA PRO A 268 -9.40 23.54 -2.00
C PRO A 268 -8.22 24.36 -2.51
N GLN A 269 -8.24 24.65 -3.81
CA GLN A 269 -7.31 25.60 -4.43
C GLN A 269 -7.71 26.99 -3.94
N GLY A 270 -7.35 27.34 -2.71
CA GLY A 270 -7.43 28.73 -2.26
C GLY A 270 -6.53 29.55 -3.16
N ASP A 271 -7.00 30.75 -3.57
CA ASP A 271 -6.30 31.71 -4.42
C ASP A 271 -4.84 31.86 -3.99
N ARG A 272 -3.97 31.01 -4.54
CA ARG A 272 -2.54 31.17 -4.42
C ARG A 272 -2.22 32.13 -5.53
N PRO A 273 -1.86 33.39 -5.24
CA PRO A 273 -1.25 34.22 -6.26
C PRO A 273 -0.03 33.46 -6.77
N SER A 274 -0.15 32.91 -7.97
CA SER A 274 0.85 32.04 -8.60
C SER A 274 2.07 32.84 -9.03
N THR A 275 1.86 34.15 -9.19
CA THR A 275 2.80 35.09 -9.75
C THR A 275 3.08 36.20 -8.75
N ALA A 276 4.34 36.65 -8.66
CA ALA A 276 4.71 37.80 -7.84
C ALA A 276 3.88 39.06 -8.16
N GLN A 277 3.47 39.23 -9.43
CA GLN A 277 2.54 40.27 -9.86
C GLN A 277 1.18 40.18 -9.17
N GLU A 278 0.66 38.97 -8.96
CA GLU A 278 -0.65 38.69 -8.35
C GLU A 278 -0.61 38.88 -6.82
N VAL A 279 0.56 38.60 -6.21
CA VAL A 279 0.85 38.97 -4.81
C VAL A 279 0.86 40.49 -4.66
N LEU A 280 1.55 41.18 -5.56
CA LEU A 280 1.69 42.64 -5.52
C LEU A 280 0.39 43.38 -5.83
N SER A 281 -0.44 42.89 -6.74
CA SER A 281 -1.75 43.48 -7.04
C SER A 281 -2.73 43.32 -5.87
N THR A 282 -2.75 42.14 -5.23
CA THR A 282 -3.52 41.92 -4.00
C THR A 282 -3.06 42.86 -2.88
N ALA A 283 -1.74 43.00 -2.68
CA ALA A 283 -1.19 43.91 -1.68
C ALA A 283 -1.49 45.38 -1.98
N ARG A 284 -1.47 45.79 -3.25
CA ARG A 284 -1.81 47.16 -3.68
C ARG A 284 -3.27 47.50 -3.43
N GLY A 285 -4.19 46.55 -3.60
CA GLY A 285 -5.61 46.73 -3.26
C GLY A 285 -5.88 46.92 -1.76
N MET A 286 -4.95 46.51 -0.89
CA MET A 286 -5.06 46.66 0.57
C MET A 286 -4.42 47.94 1.11
N LEU A 287 -3.66 48.67 0.30
CA LEU A 287 -3.05 49.95 0.69
C LEU A 287 -4.04 51.08 0.41
N THR A 288 -4.60 51.69 1.45
CA THR A 288 -5.38 52.91 1.29
C THR A 288 -4.47 54.04 0.80
N PRO A 289 -4.89 54.84 -0.21
CA PRO A 289 -4.06 55.92 -0.71
C PRO A 289 -3.94 57.00 0.37
N LYS A 290 -2.69 57.32 0.75
CA LYS A 290 -2.39 58.51 1.54
C LYS A 290 -2.71 59.74 0.69
N VAL A 291 -3.80 60.42 1.04
CA VAL A 291 -4.11 61.75 0.53
C VAL A 291 -3.01 62.68 1.05
N SER A 292 -2.21 63.22 0.15
CA SER A 292 -1.24 64.28 0.46
C SER A 292 -1.97 65.59 0.24
N GLN A 293 -2.15 66.37 1.31
CA GLN A 293 -2.53 67.78 1.22
C GLN A 293 -1.33 68.62 0.79
#